data_AF-A0A7V4IL07-F1
#
_entry.id   AF-A0A7V4IL07-F1
#
_cell.length_a   1.000
_cell.length_b   1.000
_cell.length_c   1.000
_cell.angle_alpha   90.00
_cell.angle_beta   90.00
_cell.angle_gamma   90.00
#
_symmetry.space_group_name_H-M   'P 1'
#
loop_
_entity.id
_entity.type
_entity.pdbx_description
1 polymer ?
#
loop_
_entity_poly.entity_id
_entity_poly.type
_entity_poly.pdbx_seq_one_letter_code
_entity_poly.pdbx_strand_id
1 'polypeptide(L)'
;MLESYHSSTIIISTLLAYFSTRIMAGYGFIAIHTHRKIWNVVLAITFIVSCFAGLALAVLIDNKFSISWYRELLWVHVAFGIAMTIIALFHAAWHGSYYKMIFKSFVFKINKKTDDK
;
A
#
# COMPACT_ATOMS: atom_id res chain seq x y z
N MET A 1 17.78 -18.26 17.92
CA MET A 1 17.64 -16.82 18.18
C MET A 1 18.13 -16.07 16.95
N LEU A 2 17.21 -15.62 16.11
CA LEU A 2 17.40 -14.65 15.02
C LEU A 2 16.05 -13.94 14.94
N GLU A 3 15.92 -12.90 15.77
CA GLU A 3 16.00 -11.48 15.39
C GLU A 3 14.70 -11.04 14.70
N SER A 4 14.03 -10.10 15.37
CA SER A 4 12.78 -9.45 15.02
C SER A 4 12.56 -9.36 13.51
N TYR A 5 11.33 -9.62 13.05
CA TYR A 5 10.92 -9.18 11.71
C TYR A 5 11.42 -7.75 11.55
N HIS A 6 12.38 -7.53 10.65
CA HIS A 6 12.98 -6.23 10.39
C HIS A 6 11.97 -5.30 9.68
N SER A 7 10.71 -5.32 10.14
CA SER A 7 9.60 -4.50 9.71
C SER A 7 9.97 -3.03 9.79
N SER A 8 10.71 -2.62 10.84
CA SER A 8 11.28 -1.27 10.94
C SER A 8 12.18 -0.95 9.75
N THR A 9 13.07 -1.86 9.35
CA THR A 9 13.95 -1.69 8.18
C THR A 9 13.16 -1.58 6.89
N ILE A 10 12.10 -2.38 6.71
CA ILE A 10 11.23 -2.32 5.51
C ILE A 10 10.48 -0.99 5.46
N ILE A 11 9.94 -0.54 6.59
CA ILE A 11 9.26 0.76 6.70
C ILE A 11 10.23 1.89 6.37
N ILE A 12 11.40 1.91 6.99
CA ILE A 12 12.42 2.95 6.82
C ILE A 12 12.93 2.98 5.37
N SER A 13 13.25 1.81 4.79
CA SER A 13 13.71 1.73 3.40
C SER A 13 12.65 2.18 2.39
N THR A 14 11.38 1.78 2.59
CA THR A 14 10.26 2.20 1.73
C THR A 14 10.06 3.71 1.82
N LEU A 15 10.10 4.28 3.03
CA LEU A 15 9.99 5.72 3.23
C LEU A 15 11.16 6.48 2.59
N LEU A 16 12.40 6.02 2.79
CA LEU A 16 13.58 6.63 2.17
C LEU A 16 13.47 6.62 0.65
N ALA A 17 13.13 5.48 0.03
CA ALA A 17 12.94 5.39 -1.41
C ALA A 17 11.85 6.35 -1.92
N TYR A 18 10.74 6.47 -1.19
CA TYR A 18 9.67 7.42 -1.49
C TYR A 18 10.14 8.87 -1.42
N PHE A 19 10.83 9.26 -0.34
CA PHE A 19 11.34 10.61 -0.21
C PHE A 19 12.43 10.94 -1.23
N SER A 20 13.35 10.03 -1.53
CA SER A 20 14.38 10.25 -2.56
C SER A 20 13.77 10.56 -3.91
N THR A 21 12.82 9.74 -4.38
CA THR A 21 12.15 9.97 -5.66
C THR A 21 11.26 11.22 -5.64
N ARG A 22 10.71 11.60 -4.49
CA ARG A 22 9.93 12.83 -4.31
C ARG A 22 10.80 14.09 -4.34
N ILE A 23 11.97 14.04 -3.72
CA ILE A 23 12.96 15.12 -3.71
C ILE A 23 13.47 15.35 -5.14
N MET A 24 13.80 14.29 -5.88
CA MET A 24 14.17 14.39 -7.30
C MET A 24 13.07 15.01 -8.16
N ALA A 25 11.81 14.67 -7.88
CA ALA A 25 10.67 15.30 -8.56
C ALA A 25 10.52 16.79 -8.21
N GLY A 26 10.87 17.19 -6.97
CA GLY A 26 10.87 18.58 -6.52
C GLY A 26 11.98 19.43 -7.14
N TYR A 27 13.17 18.83 -7.38
CA TYR A 27 14.28 19.49 -8.07
C TYR A 27 14.15 19.51 -9.61
N GLY A 28 13.05 18.98 -10.17
CA GLY A 28 12.78 19.02 -11.60
C GLY A 28 13.49 17.94 -12.44
N PHE A 29 14.21 17.00 -11.82
CA PHE A 29 14.81 15.86 -12.54
C PHE A 29 13.75 14.92 -13.11
N ILE A 30 12.59 14.82 -12.45
CA ILE A 30 11.48 13.94 -12.84
C ILE A 30 10.16 14.71 -12.73
N ALA A 31 9.28 14.61 -13.73
CA ALA A 31 7.94 15.17 -13.62
C ALA A 31 7.15 14.52 -12.47
N ILE A 32 6.38 15.30 -11.71
CA ILE A 32 5.55 14.78 -10.61
C ILE A 32 4.58 13.68 -11.07
N HIS A 33 4.12 13.75 -12.32
CA HIS A 33 3.29 12.73 -12.94
C HIS A 33 4.04 11.39 -13.14
N THR A 34 5.32 11.45 -13.50
CA THR A 34 6.18 10.27 -13.63
C THR A 34 6.47 9.63 -12.27
N HIS A 35 6.72 10.44 -11.23
CA HIS A 35 6.83 9.94 -9.85
C HIS A 35 5.59 9.16 -9.43
N ARG A 36 4.38 9.71 -9.65
CA ARG A 36 3.12 9.02 -9.34
C ARG A 36 2.95 7.72 -10.13
N LYS A 37 3.32 7.71 -11.42
CA LYS A 37 3.27 6.50 -12.26
C LYS A 37 4.17 5.38 -11.72
N ILE A 38 5.41 5.70 -11.36
CA ILE A 38 6.37 4.73 -10.79
C ILE A 38 5.76 4.10 -9.54
N TRP A 39 5.30 4.91 -8.59
CA TRP A 39 4.72 4.41 -7.35
C TRP A 39 3.42 3.62 -7.55
N ASN A 40 2.62 3.92 -8.57
CA ASN A 40 1.44 3.13 -8.92
C ASN A 40 1.81 1.74 -9.46
N VAL A 41 2.85 1.66 -10.29
CA VAL A 41 3.38 0.37 -10.78
C VAL A 41 3.96 -0.45 -9.62
N VAL A 42 4.73 0.17 -8.73
CA VAL A 42 5.26 -0.50 -7.53
C VAL A 42 4.13 -0.98 -6.62
N LEU A 43 3.07 -0.17 -6.44
CA LEU A 43 1.89 -0.58 -5.68
C LEU A 43 1.23 -1.82 -6.30
N ALA A 44 1.05 -1.85 -7.62
CA ALA A 44 0.46 -2.99 -8.32
C ALA A 44 1.31 -4.26 -8.19
N ILE A 45 2.63 -4.15 -8.33
CA ILE A 45 3.55 -5.28 -8.18
C ILE A 45 3.49 -5.83 -6.75
N THR A 46 3.60 -4.95 -5.74
CA THR A 46 3.56 -5.36 -4.33
C THR A 46 2.22 -5.99 -3.96
N PHE A 47 1.11 -5.47 -4.50
CA PHE A 47 -0.22 -6.06 -4.35
C PHE A 47 -0.30 -7.48 -4.94
N ILE A 48 0.14 -7.68 -6.18
CA ILE A 48 0.07 -8.98 -6.84
C ILE A 48 0.89 -10.03 -6.06
N VAL A 49 2.12 -9.70 -5.69
CA VAL A 49 2.99 -10.60 -4.92
C VAL A 49 2.37 -10.93 -3.56
N SER A 50 1.89 -9.92 -2.83
CA SER A 50 1.26 -10.13 -1.53
C SER A 50 -0.04 -10.91 -1.63
N CYS A 51 -0.83 -10.71 -2.69
CA CYS A 51 -2.09 -11.40 -2.94
C CYS A 51 -1.88 -12.89 -3.19
N PHE A 52 -0.99 -13.25 -4.12
CA PHE A 52 -0.69 -14.66 -4.40
C PHE A 52 -0.07 -15.36 -3.20
N ALA A 53 0.86 -14.70 -2.50
CA ALA A 53 1.45 -15.27 -1.28
C ALA A 53 0.40 -15.46 -0.17
N GLY A 54 -0.52 -14.50 0.00
CA GLY A 54 -1.60 -14.58 0.98
C GLY A 54 -2.60 -15.68 0.67
N LEU A 55 -3.00 -15.84 -0.60
CA LEU A 55 -3.88 -16.93 -1.04
C LEU A 55 -3.22 -18.29 -0.86
N ALA A 56 -1.94 -18.41 -1.20
CA ALA A 56 -1.18 -19.65 -0.98
C ALA A 56 -1.10 -19.99 0.52
N LEU A 57 -0.81 -19.00 1.39
CA LEU A 57 -0.81 -19.19 2.84
C LEU A 57 -2.18 -19.63 3.38
N ALA A 58 -3.28 -19.05 2.90
CA ALA A 58 -4.63 -19.42 3.32
C ALA A 58 -4.92 -20.90 3.01
N VAL A 59 -4.63 -21.34 1.79
CA VAL A 59 -4.80 -22.75 1.38
C VAL A 59 -3.93 -23.70 2.21
N LEU A 60 -2.69 -23.31 2.52
CA LEU A 60 -1.78 -24.10 3.35
C LEU A 60 -2.33 -24.30 4.76
N ILE A 61 -2.87 -23.23 5.35
CA ILE A 61 -3.47 -23.24 6.69
C ILE A 61 -4.73 -24.13 6.71
N ASP A 62 -5.63 -23.96 5.74
CA ASP A 62 -6.90 -24.70 5.68
C ASP A 62 -6.69 -26.21 5.52
N ASN A 63 -5.71 -26.60 4.69
CA ASN A 63 -5.41 -28.01 4.43
C ASN A 63 -4.39 -28.62 5.40
N LYS A 64 -3.91 -27.85 6.40
CA LYS A 64 -2.85 -28.25 7.35
C LYS A 64 -1.59 -28.79 6.68
N PHE A 65 -1.28 -28.31 5.48
CA PHE A 65 -0.08 -28.69 4.76
C PHE A 65 1.15 -28.03 5.39
N SER A 66 2.11 -28.84 5.82
CA SER A 66 3.40 -28.35 6.30
C SER A 66 4.41 -28.36 5.17
N ILE A 67 4.89 -27.18 4.79
CA ILE A 67 5.93 -27.02 3.78
C ILE A 67 7.16 -26.37 4.43
N SER A 68 8.35 -26.80 4.06
CA SER A 68 9.64 -26.32 4.60
C SER A 68 9.80 -24.80 4.45
N TRP A 69 9.33 -24.22 3.34
CA TRP A 69 9.38 -22.79 3.02
C TRP A 69 8.15 -21.99 3.49
N TYR A 70 7.27 -22.54 4.35
CA TYR A 70 6.10 -21.82 4.88
C TYR A 70 6.49 -20.49 5.56
N ARG A 71 7.55 -20.51 6.37
CA ARG A 71 8.03 -19.31 7.09
C ARG A 71 8.59 -18.25 6.15
N GLU A 72 9.24 -18.67 5.07
CA GLU A 72 9.77 -17.77 4.05
C GLU A 72 8.62 -17.12 3.27
N LEU A 73 7.60 -17.89 2.87
CA LEU A 73 6.40 -17.37 2.22
C LEU A 73 5.67 -16.35 3.10
N LEU A 74 5.53 -16.66 4.40
CA LEU A 74 4.93 -15.76 5.39
C LEU A 74 5.74 -14.46 5.52
N TRP A 75 7.08 -14.57 5.58
CA TRP A 75 7.95 -13.40 5.65
C TRP A 75 7.82 -12.52 4.40
N VAL A 76 7.83 -13.13 3.21
CA VAL A 76 7.64 -12.41 1.94
C VAL A 76 6.27 -11.72 1.92
N HIS A 77 5.19 -12.43 2.24
CA HIS A 77 3.85 -11.85 2.29
C HIS A 77 3.78 -10.63 3.21
N VAL A 78 4.30 -10.74 4.44
CA VAL A 78 4.29 -9.65 5.42
C VAL A 78 5.16 -8.48 4.95
N ALA A 79 6.35 -8.74 4.42
CA ALA A 79 7.25 -7.70 3.95
C ALA A 79 6.64 -6.87 2.81
N PHE A 80 6.09 -7.56 1.80
CA PHE A 80 5.39 -6.91 0.69
C PHE A 80 4.09 -6.23 1.14
N GLY A 81 3.37 -6.81 2.11
CA GLY A 81 2.16 -6.22 2.68
C GLY A 81 2.41 -4.89 3.40
N ILE A 82 3.50 -4.79 4.16
CA ILE A 82 3.91 -3.54 4.83
C ILE A 82 4.26 -2.47 3.80
N ALA A 83 5.09 -2.80 2.81
CA ALA A 83 5.47 -1.87 1.75
C ALA A 83 4.24 -1.39 0.97
N MET A 84 3.36 -2.31 0.57
CA MET A 84 2.09 -2.02 -0.09
C MET A 84 1.22 -1.06 0.72
N THR A 85 1.09 -1.29 2.03
CA THR A 85 0.26 -0.45 2.92
C THR A 85 0.77 0.99 2.94
N ILE A 86 2.08 1.20 3.10
CA ILE A 86 2.68 2.54 3.11
C ILE A 86 2.47 3.26 1.77
N ILE A 87 2.72 2.56 0.66
CA ILE A 87 2.55 3.13 -0.68
C ILE A 87 1.07 3.47 -0.94
N ALA A 88 0.15 2.61 -0.50
CA ALA A 88 -1.29 2.84 -0.61
C ALA A 88 -1.73 4.08 0.19
N LEU A 89 -1.15 4.35 1.37
CA LEU A 89 -1.42 5.56 2.14
C LEU A 89 -0.99 6.82 1.37
N PHE A 90 0.20 6.82 0.77
CA PHE A 90 0.65 7.95 -0.06
C PHE A 90 -0.19 8.11 -1.32
N HIS A 91 -0.57 7.01 -1.96
CA HIS A 91 -1.45 7.01 -3.12
C HIS A 91 -2.83 7.61 -2.78
N ALA A 92 -3.43 7.18 -1.66
CA ALA A 92 -4.69 7.72 -1.18
C ALA A 92 -4.57 9.21 -0.82
N ALA A 93 -3.46 9.63 -0.21
CA ALA A 93 -3.19 11.04 0.10
C ALA A 93 -3.11 11.90 -1.18
N TRP A 94 -2.52 11.39 -2.26
CA TRP A 94 -2.49 12.08 -3.56
C TRP A 94 -3.88 12.22 -4.19
N HIS A 95 -4.74 11.22 -4.04
CA HIS A 95 -6.14 11.24 -4.49
C HIS A 95 -7.10 11.89 -3.47
N GLY A 96 -6.59 12.50 -2.40
CA GLY A 96 -7.41 13.07 -1.33
C GLY A 96 -8.47 14.08 -1.78
N SER A 97 -8.24 14.82 -2.87
CA SER A 97 -9.23 15.74 -3.46
C SER A 97 -10.47 15.01 -3.99
N TYR A 98 -10.30 13.82 -4.57
CA TYR A 98 -11.38 12.98 -5.06
C TYR A 98 -12.25 12.48 -3.91
N TYR A 99 -11.61 11.96 -2.85
CA TYR A 99 -12.33 11.50 -1.65
C TYR A 99 -13.04 12.64 -0.91
N LYS A 100 -12.43 13.82 -0.82
CA LYS A 100 -13.07 15.02 -0.26
C LYS A 100 -14.31 15.44 -1.06
N MET A 101 -14.27 15.33 -2.39
CA MET A 101 -15.42 15.66 -3.26
C MET A 101 -16.59 14.69 -3.05
N ILE A 102 -16.31 13.38 -2.98
CA ILE A 102 -17.33 12.36 -2.67
C ILE A 102 -17.96 12.64 -1.30
N PHE A 103 -17.13 12.93 -0.29
CA PHE A 103 -17.63 13.20 1.05
C PHE A 103 -18.47 14.48 1.11
N LYS A 104 -18.05 15.55 0.41
CA LYS A 104 -18.83 16.79 0.30
C LYS A 104 -20.19 16.54 -0.38
N SER A 105 -20.22 15.76 -1.45
CA SER A 105 -21.46 15.39 -2.13
C SER A 105 -22.38 14.54 -1.26
N PHE A 106 -21.82 13.66 -0.44
CA PHE A 106 -22.57 12.82 0.49
C PHE A 106 -23.20 13.65 1.62
N VAL A 107 -22.42 14.53 2.26
CA VAL A 107 -22.91 15.44 3.31
C VAL A 107 -23.97 16.40 2.78
N PHE A 108 -23.77 16.96 1.58
CA PHE A 108 -24.76 17.85 0.96
C PHE A 108 -26.10 17.14 0.70
N LYS A 109 -26.06 15.87 0.27
CA LYS A 109 -27.28 15.07 0.05
C LYS A 109 -28.02 14.74 1.34
N ILE A 110 -27.30 14.55 2.46
CA ILE A 110 -27.91 14.36 3.78
C ILE A 110 -28.64 15.62 4.23
N ASN A 111 -27.99 16.79 4.17
CA ASN A 111 -28.62 18.04 4.60
C ASN A 111 -29.89 18.34 3.82
N LYS A 112 -29.88 18.18 2.49
CA LYS A 112 -31.07 18.39 1.66
C LYS A 112 -32.25 17.48 2.03
N LYS A 113 -31.99 16.22 2.41
CA LYS A 113 -33.03 15.27 2.82
C LYS A 113 -33.63 15.60 4.19
N THR A 114 -32.91 16.37 5.01
CA THR A 114 -33.37 16.83 6.32
C THR A 114 -34.22 18.11 6.21
N ASP A 115 -33.95 18.95 5.20
CA ASP A 115 -34.71 20.18 4.94
C ASP A 115 -36.06 19.93 4.22
N ASP A 116 -36.20 18.80 3.52
CA ASP A 116 -37.44 18.37 2.83
C ASP A 116 -38.41 17.56 3.73
N LYS A 117 -38.14 17.45 5.04
CA LYS A 117 -39.00 16.75 6.03
C LYS A 117 -39.56 17.72 7.06
#